data_AF-A0A8H5PBD9-F1
#
_entry.id   AF-A0A8H5PBD9-F1
#
_cell.length_a   1.000
_cell.length_b   1.000
_cell.length_c   1.000
_cell.angle_alpha   90.00
_cell.angle_beta   90.00
_cell.angle_gamma   90.00
#
_symmetry.space_group_name_H-M   'P 1'
#
loop_
_entity.id
_entity.type
_entity.pdbx_description
1 polymer ?
#
loop_
_entity_poly.entity_id
_entity_poly.type
_entity_poly.pdbx_seq_one_letter_code
_entity_poly.pdbx_strand_id
1 'polypeptide(L)'
;MADTGSNSSGFVFPPMASILSWRTLVLVFMLTNLKSLHFMWFARFLRAFIRRLTDSAPEKHLSPRCIFLPAISATRSPALECDYNLHKSNSTYFTDMDMSRGNFSLLLFGRAFNPIPGPTHFTMILGGTTCTWRKEIKPYARYELWTRVLSWDAKWLYVVTHFVKPGVFHPTEFVLQPNKRSKTAKGHDKKEDDMLKSVYASSVARYVFKNNRRTIPPEEALRKCNLLPDDETSLADIESTRASSLAIGRLEAGWEAVHNCLQPTGPALGYGTTTSRSTKLTVLVEYIDETDRVSQDYEDPGTSLAEDLTVPPDTTEPDQHASALAHISPASHVTQSMASLPGNSPASTQMTRHLRYSSELVRSPDSPYSRPPMQFTTREAELVKNFTENMALWADATDVNRHFELEVPRRSLYFPVLRYAVFAFSSRHLNRDKADTSTEALEYYNYCLSVLIDAVDKASGHIDEETLAAIAILRQYEEMD
;
A
#
# COMPACT_ATOMS: atom_id res chain seq x y z
N MET A 1 -17.09 38.96 80.39
CA MET A 1 -16.08 37.88 80.31
C MET A 1 -16.04 37.42 78.88
N ALA A 2 -14.90 37.60 78.23
CA ALA A 2 -14.60 37.11 76.89
C ALA A 2 -14.01 35.69 76.99
N ASP A 3 -14.30 34.84 76.00
CA ASP A 3 -13.38 33.92 75.30
C ASP A 3 -14.21 33.07 74.32
N THR A 4 -14.11 33.30 73.00
CA THR A 4 -13.11 32.83 72.03
C THR A 4 -13.11 31.31 71.76
N GLY A 5 -13.24 30.96 70.48
CA GLY A 5 -12.62 29.75 69.92
C GLY A 5 -13.55 28.62 69.47
N SER A 6 -13.99 28.66 68.21
CA SER A 6 -14.10 27.43 67.40
C SER A 6 -14.12 27.79 65.91
N ASN A 7 -12.93 27.81 65.32
CA ASN A 7 -12.71 27.87 63.88
C ASN A 7 -11.96 26.60 63.49
N SER A 8 -12.62 25.67 62.80
CA SER A 8 -11.95 24.60 62.07
C SER A 8 -12.64 24.43 60.72
N SER A 9 -12.20 25.25 59.76
CA SER A 9 -12.46 25.07 58.34
C SER A 9 -11.69 23.85 57.83
N GLY A 10 -12.35 22.69 57.87
CA GLY A 10 -11.86 21.49 57.19
C GLY A 10 -11.91 21.70 55.68
N PHE A 11 -10.74 21.74 55.04
CA PHE A 11 -10.63 21.59 53.59
C PHE A 11 -11.12 20.19 53.20
N VAL A 12 -12.33 20.11 52.66
CA VAL A 12 -12.87 18.88 52.06
C VAL A 12 -12.29 18.76 50.66
N PHE A 13 -11.35 17.84 50.47
CA PHE A 13 -10.93 17.43 49.12
C PHE A 13 -12.11 16.75 48.41
N PRO A 14 -12.43 17.10 47.16
CA PRO A 14 -13.47 16.38 46.41
C PRO A 14 -13.05 14.91 46.21
N PRO A 15 -14.00 13.97 46.18
CA PRO A 15 -13.68 12.54 46.19
C PRO A 15 -13.00 12.14 44.87
N MET A 16 -11.80 11.57 44.96
CA MET A 16 -11.03 11.00 43.83
C MET A 16 -11.73 9.85 43.08
N ALA A 17 -12.98 9.53 43.41
CA ALA A 17 -13.74 8.41 42.83
C ALA A 17 -14.23 8.65 41.38
N SER A 18 -14.09 9.87 40.83
CA SER A 18 -14.62 10.23 39.50
C SER A 18 -13.67 9.93 38.31
N ILE A 19 -12.39 9.63 38.55
CA ILE A 19 -11.39 9.51 37.46
C ILE A 19 -11.33 8.09 36.88
N LEU A 20 -11.82 7.07 37.59
CA LEU A 20 -11.82 5.66 37.18
C LEU A 20 -13.19 5.12 36.74
N SER A 21 -14.12 5.98 36.32
CA SER A 21 -15.34 5.51 35.68
C SER A 21 -15.02 4.70 34.41
N TRP A 22 -15.75 3.62 34.15
CA TRP A 22 -15.67 2.85 32.90
C TRP A 22 -15.70 3.74 31.67
N ARG A 23 -16.51 4.82 31.69
CA ARG A 23 -16.57 5.81 30.61
C ARG A 23 -15.23 6.51 30.39
N THR A 24 -14.56 6.89 31.48
CA THR A 24 -13.23 7.51 31.42
C THR A 24 -12.18 6.52 30.92
N LEU A 25 -12.24 5.26 31.34
CA LEU A 25 -11.33 4.22 30.86
C LEU A 25 -11.49 3.95 29.35
N VAL A 26 -12.74 3.85 28.86
CA VAL A 26 -13.02 3.72 27.43
C VAL A 26 -12.53 4.94 26.66
N LEU A 27 -12.79 6.16 27.16
CA LEU A 27 -12.32 7.39 26.51
C LEU A 27 -10.79 7.41 26.42
N VAL A 28 -10.09 7.09 27.51
CA VAL A 28 -8.62 7.02 27.53
C VAL A 28 -8.11 5.94 26.57
N PHE A 29 -8.75 4.77 26.53
CA PHE A 29 -8.41 3.71 25.59
C PHE A 29 -8.57 4.16 24.14
N MET A 30 -9.69 4.82 23.81
CA MET A 30 -9.95 5.36 22.47
C MET A 30 -8.94 6.44 22.09
N LEU A 31 -8.61 7.36 23.00
CA LEU A 31 -7.64 8.43 22.75
C LEU A 31 -6.21 7.89 22.56
N THR A 32 -5.80 6.91 23.37
CA THR A 32 -4.48 6.27 23.26
C THR A 32 -4.36 5.39 22.02
N ASN A 33 -5.49 4.90 21.49
CA ASN A 33 -5.58 4.10 20.27
C ASN A 33 -6.19 4.84 19.08
N LEU A 34 -6.24 6.19 19.14
CA LEU A 34 -6.91 7.02 18.14
C LEU A 34 -6.46 6.67 16.71
N LYS A 35 -5.15 6.44 16.55
CA LYS A 35 -4.48 6.05 15.29
C LYS A 35 -5.10 4.81 14.62
N SER A 36 -5.58 3.87 15.42
CA SER A 36 -6.05 2.55 15.02
C SER A 36 -7.57 2.44 14.96
N LEU A 37 -8.30 3.51 15.28
CA LEU A 37 -9.75 3.52 15.15
C LEU A 37 -10.17 3.47 13.67
N HIS A 38 -11.37 2.94 13.44
CA HIS A 38 -12.01 2.93 12.12
C HIS A 38 -11.98 4.33 11.50
N PHE A 39 -11.76 4.38 10.18
CA PHE A 39 -11.60 5.60 9.38
C PHE A 39 -10.42 6.51 9.72
N MET A 40 -9.73 6.34 10.85
CA MET A 40 -8.60 7.21 11.22
C MET A 40 -7.46 7.11 10.21
N TRP A 41 -7.23 5.92 9.66
CA TRP A 41 -6.26 5.73 8.57
C TRP A 41 -6.59 6.62 7.37
N PHE A 42 -7.85 6.61 6.90
CA PHE A 42 -8.30 7.43 5.77
C PHE A 42 -8.22 8.92 6.09
N ALA A 43 -8.63 9.34 7.29
CA ALA A 43 -8.54 10.74 7.71
C ALA A 43 -7.09 11.24 7.73
N ARG A 44 -6.15 10.42 8.23
CA ARG A 44 -4.71 10.72 8.24
C ARG A 44 -4.14 10.79 6.84
N PHE A 45 -4.51 9.84 5.97
CA PHE A 45 -4.12 9.81 4.58
C PHE A 45 -4.61 11.06 3.84
N LEU A 46 -5.91 11.32 3.88
CA LEU A 46 -6.55 12.44 3.19
C LEU A 46 -5.97 13.78 3.66
N ARG A 47 -5.74 13.94 4.96
CA ARG A 47 -5.07 15.12 5.51
C ARG A 47 -3.66 15.30 4.95
N ALA A 48 -2.88 14.23 4.86
CA ALA A 48 -1.53 14.28 4.30
C ALA A 48 -1.58 14.57 2.79
N PHE A 49 -2.50 13.93 2.07
CA PHE A 49 -2.74 14.08 0.64
C PHE A 49 -3.12 15.52 0.28
N ILE A 50 -4.19 16.06 0.89
CA ILE A 50 -4.64 17.44 0.68
C ILE A 50 -3.51 18.41 0.97
N ARG A 51 -2.81 18.24 2.11
CA ARG A 51 -1.70 19.12 2.46
C ARG A 51 -0.62 19.12 1.39
N ARG A 52 -0.26 17.97 0.82
CA ARG A 52 0.78 17.89 -0.22
C ARG A 52 0.35 18.46 -1.55
N LEU A 53 -0.94 18.43 -1.87
CA LEU A 53 -1.48 19.12 -3.04
C LEU A 53 -1.53 20.65 -2.86
N THR A 54 -1.78 21.13 -1.64
CA THR A 54 -1.91 22.57 -1.35
C THR A 54 -0.59 23.26 -0.97
N ASP A 55 0.35 22.51 -0.38
CA ASP A 55 1.66 22.97 0.12
C ASP A 55 2.75 22.14 -0.56
N SER A 56 2.77 22.22 -1.89
CA SER A 56 3.86 21.67 -2.71
C SER A 56 5.16 22.32 -2.23
N ALA A 57 6.15 21.49 -1.88
CA ALA A 57 7.47 21.98 -1.49
C ALA A 57 7.93 23.03 -2.52
N PRO A 58 8.39 24.23 -2.10
CA PRO A 58 8.68 25.30 -3.03
C PRO A 58 9.58 24.77 -4.15
N GLU A 59 9.19 25.02 -5.41
CA GLU A 59 9.87 24.49 -6.61
C GLU A 59 11.40 24.69 -6.61
N LYS A 60 11.88 25.67 -5.83
CA LYS A 60 13.30 25.97 -5.62
C LYS A 60 14.10 24.87 -4.92
N HIS A 61 13.49 23.85 -4.33
CA HIS A 61 14.20 22.85 -3.51
C HIS A 61 14.22 21.42 -4.07
N LEU A 62 13.29 21.06 -4.97
CA LEU A 62 13.32 19.76 -5.66
C LEU A 62 14.38 19.81 -6.75
N SER A 63 15.40 18.99 -6.59
CA SER A 63 16.58 18.92 -7.47
C SER A 63 17.10 17.48 -7.51
N PRO A 64 17.94 17.12 -8.50
CA PRO A 64 18.43 15.75 -8.66
C PRO A 64 19.08 15.14 -7.39
N ARG A 65 19.71 15.97 -6.55
CA ARG A 65 20.26 15.54 -5.24
C ARG A 65 19.23 14.89 -4.31
N CYS A 66 17.93 15.13 -4.52
CA CYS A 66 16.85 14.67 -3.65
C CYS A 66 16.48 13.19 -3.86
N ILE A 67 16.81 12.62 -5.02
CA ILE A 67 16.28 11.32 -5.46
C ILE A 67 16.53 10.18 -4.45
N PHE A 68 17.75 10.09 -3.92
CA PHE A 68 18.15 9.04 -2.97
C PHE A 68 17.99 9.45 -1.50
N LEU A 69 17.55 10.67 -1.20
CA LEU A 69 17.49 11.15 0.17
C LEU A 69 16.29 10.57 0.93
N PRO A 70 16.47 10.24 2.23
CA PRO A 70 15.38 9.74 3.04
C PRO A 70 14.37 10.83 3.41
N ALA A 71 13.08 10.51 3.27
CA ALA A 71 12.01 11.16 4.00
C ALA A 71 11.78 10.43 5.33
N ILE A 72 11.66 11.21 6.41
CA ILE A 72 11.56 10.66 7.77
C ILE A 72 10.14 10.91 8.29
N SER A 73 9.48 9.89 8.82
CA SER A 73 8.24 10.06 9.57
C SER A 73 8.36 9.41 10.95
N ALA A 74 7.59 9.86 11.92
CA ALA A 74 7.62 9.34 13.29
C ALA A 74 6.22 9.00 13.76
N THR A 75 6.10 7.89 14.47
CA THR A 75 4.81 7.38 14.97
C THR A 75 5.02 6.55 16.23
N ARG A 76 3.93 5.96 16.73
CA ARG A 76 3.90 5.03 17.88
C ARG A 76 3.16 3.76 17.49
N SER A 77 3.31 2.72 18.30
CA SER A 77 2.54 1.46 18.21
C SER A 77 1.46 1.44 19.29
N PRO A 78 0.23 1.94 19.05
CA PRO A 78 -0.87 1.77 20.01
C PRO A 78 -1.10 0.30 20.37
N ALA A 79 -1.81 0.06 21.48
CA ALA A 79 -2.13 -1.30 21.91
C ALA A 79 -2.91 -2.07 20.84
N LEU A 80 -3.82 -1.41 20.11
CA LEU A 80 -4.59 -2.02 19.01
C LEU A 80 -3.74 -2.42 17.78
N GLU A 81 -2.47 -2.01 17.71
CA GLU A 81 -1.53 -2.51 16.69
C GLU A 81 -0.67 -3.67 17.20
N CYS A 82 -0.81 -4.05 18.46
CA CYS A 82 -0.05 -5.13 19.06
C CYS A 82 -0.82 -6.45 18.97
N ASP A 83 -0.08 -7.56 18.88
CA ASP A 83 -0.64 -8.90 18.96
C ASP A 83 -0.65 -9.45 20.40
N TYR A 84 -1.00 -10.73 20.54
CA TYR A 84 -1.06 -11.42 21.83
C TYR A 84 0.30 -11.49 22.56
N ASN A 85 1.42 -11.33 21.86
CA ASN A 85 2.77 -11.32 22.44
C ASN A 85 3.18 -9.94 22.97
N LEU A 86 2.26 -8.95 22.94
CA LEU A 86 2.49 -7.60 23.46
C LEU A 86 3.66 -6.90 22.76
N HIS A 87 3.77 -7.07 21.45
CA HIS A 87 4.57 -6.22 20.57
C HIS A 87 3.76 -5.87 19.33
N LYS A 88 4.22 -4.85 18.58
CA LYS A 88 3.61 -4.48 17.30
C LYS A 88 3.48 -5.72 16.42
N SER A 89 2.26 -5.99 15.95
CA SER A 89 1.98 -7.11 15.07
C SER A 89 2.66 -6.90 13.72
N ASN A 90 3.23 -7.97 13.15
CA ASN A 90 3.93 -7.94 11.87
C ASN A 90 3.10 -7.30 10.75
N SER A 91 1.79 -7.55 10.70
CA SER A 91 0.89 -7.00 9.68
C SER A 91 0.72 -5.47 9.78
N THR A 92 0.83 -4.91 10.98
CA THR A 92 0.62 -3.46 11.20
C THR A 92 1.83 -2.62 10.83
N TYR A 93 2.97 -3.23 10.47
CA TYR A 93 4.09 -2.47 9.89
C TYR A 93 3.69 -1.89 8.53
N PHE A 94 2.91 -2.64 7.73
CA PHE A 94 2.50 -2.23 6.39
C PHE A 94 1.62 -0.98 6.39
N THR A 95 0.74 -0.83 7.39
CA THR A 95 -0.11 0.37 7.51
C THR A 95 0.69 1.66 7.72
N ASP A 96 1.82 1.58 8.43
CA ASP A 96 2.72 2.73 8.61
C ASP A 96 3.61 2.96 7.39
N MET A 97 3.99 1.89 6.67
CA MET A 97 4.71 2.01 5.41
C MET A 97 3.86 2.68 4.34
N ASP A 98 2.56 2.39 4.25
CA ASP A 98 1.66 3.04 3.28
C ASP A 98 1.57 4.55 3.53
N MET A 99 1.44 4.97 4.79
CA MET A 99 1.48 6.39 5.15
C MET A 99 2.82 7.04 4.80
N SER A 100 3.93 6.39 5.15
CA SER A 100 5.27 6.92 4.95
C SER A 100 5.62 7.02 3.46
N ARG A 101 5.36 5.94 2.70
CA ARG A 101 5.63 5.85 1.26
C ARG A 101 4.68 6.72 0.45
N GLY A 102 3.40 6.80 0.80
CA GLY A 102 2.46 7.73 0.17
C GLY A 102 2.90 9.19 0.31
N ASN A 103 3.28 9.61 1.52
CA ASN A 103 3.82 10.96 1.76
C ASN A 103 5.13 11.21 0.99
N PHE A 104 6.04 10.23 1.00
CA PHE A 104 7.29 10.26 0.24
C PHE A 104 7.06 10.36 -1.28
N SER A 105 6.12 9.59 -1.81
CA SER A 105 5.75 9.61 -3.23
C SER A 105 5.18 10.95 -3.63
N LEU A 106 4.28 11.53 -2.83
CA LEU A 106 3.74 12.87 -3.09
C LEU A 106 4.82 13.96 -2.96
N LEU A 107 5.81 13.78 -2.07
CA LEU A 107 6.93 14.70 -1.93
C LEU A 107 7.83 14.74 -3.18
N LEU A 108 8.16 13.58 -3.76
CA LEU A 108 9.07 13.50 -4.91
C LEU A 108 8.34 13.63 -6.26
N PHE A 109 7.17 13.03 -6.40
CA PHE A 109 6.45 12.89 -7.67
C PHE A 109 5.16 13.71 -7.74
N GLY A 110 4.81 14.45 -6.68
CA GLY A 110 3.59 15.24 -6.61
C GLY A 110 3.44 16.30 -7.72
N ARG A 111 4.55 16.80 -8.26
CA ARG A 111 4.55 17.75 -9.39
C ARG A 111 3.94 17.15 -10.66
N ALA A 112 4.30 15.92 -10.99
CA ALA A 112 3.79 15.23 -12.17
C ALA A 112 2.52 14.42 -11.88
N PHE A 113 2.07 14.40 -10.62
CA PHE A 113 0.87 13.69 -10.23
C PHE A 113 -0.36 14.39 -10.79
N ASN A 114 -0.99 13.74 -11.76
CA ASN A 114 -2.30 14.13 -12.26
C ASN A 114 -3.27 12.97 -11.98
N PRO A 115 -4.27 13.14 -11.09
CA PRO A 115 -5.22 12.08 -10.76
C PRO A 115 -6.22 11.81 -11.89
N ILE A 116 -6.35 12.73 -12.86
CA ILE A 116 -7.31 12.63 -13.95
C ILE A 116 -6.68 11.81 -15.10
N PRO A 117 -7.36 10.77 -15.63
CA PRO A 117 -6.88 10.02 -16.79
C PRO A 117 -6.64 10.92 -18.01
N GLY A 118 -5.54 10.69 -18.73
CA GLY A 118 -5.13 11.54 -19.86
C GLY A 118 -3.65 11.37 -20.23
N PRO A 119 -3.11 12.15 -21.18
CA PRO A 119 -1.73 12.01 -21.65
C PRO A 119 -0.69 12.40 -20.58
N THR A 120 -1.07 13.30 -19.65
CA THR A 120 -0.23 13.74 -18.52
C THR A 120 -0.51 12.95 -17.24
N HIS A 121 -1.44 12.00 -17.27
CA HIS A 121 -1.76 11.16 -16.12
C HIS A 121 -0.55 10.30 -15.73
N PHE A 122 -0.30 10.24 -14.43
CA PHE A 122 0.80 9.46 -13.91
C PHE A 122 0.54 9.03 -12.47
N THR A 123 0.61 7.72 -12.23
CA THR A 123 0.43 7.13 -10.90
C THR A 123 1.57 6.19 -10.57
N MET A 124 1.89 6.13 -9.28
CA MET A 124 2.89 5.23 -8.72
C MET A 124 2.13 4.14 -7.96
N ILE A 125 2.18 2.91 -8.47
CA ILE A 125 1.42 1.77 -7.95
C ILE A 125 2.36 0.78 -7.28
N LEU A 126 1.99 0.30 -6.10
CA LEU A 126 2.75 -0.72 -5.39
C LEU A 126 2.53 -2.08 -6.06
N GLY A 127 3.58 -2.66 -6.64
CA GLY A 127 3.54 -4.01 -7.23
C GLY A 127 3.96 -5.12 -6.26
N GLY A 128 4.49 -4.77 -5.09
CA GLY A 128 4.78 -5.72 -4.02
C GLY A 128 5.73 -5.15 -2.98
N THR A 129 5.63 -5.65 -1.76
CA THR A 129 6.48 -5.24 -0.64
C THR A 129 6.86 -6.45 0.20
N THR A 130 8.11 -6.50 0.64
CA THR A 130 8.61 -7.52 1.56
C THR A 130 9.22 -6.83 2.77
N CYS A 131 9.14 -7.47 3.93
CA CYS A 131 9.63 -6.91 5.19
C CYS A 131 10.39 -7.98 5.97
N THR A 132 11.46 -7.59 6.65
CA THR A 132 12.17 -8.41 7.63
C THR A 132 12.17 -7.71 8.98
N TRP A 133 11.94 -8.48 10.05
CA TRP A 133 11.90 -8.00 11.42
C TRP A 133 13.15 -8.50 12.15
N ARG A 134 13.89 -7.57 12.76
CA ARG A 134 15.10 -7.86 13.55
C ARG A 134 14.85 -7.71 15.04
N LYS A 135 13.99 -6.75 15.41
CA LYS A 135 13.67 -6.45 16.80
C LYS A 135 12.23 -5.98 16.95
N GLU A 136 11.59 -6.46 18.01
CA GLU A 136 10.23 -6.08 18.38
C GLU A 136 10.10 -4.58 18.73
N ILE A 137 8.93 -4.02 18.43
CA ILE A 137 8.52 -2.68 18.89
C ILE A 137 7.49 -2.88 20.00
N LYS A 138 7.80 -2.38 21.20
CA LYS A 138 6.91 -2.48 22.36
C LYS A 138 5.67 -1.58 22.25
N PRO A 139 4.59 -1.86 23.00
CA PRO A 139 3.40 -1.04 23.01
C PRO A 139 3.73 0.40 23.40
N TYR A 140 3.12 1.33 22.68
CA TYR A 140 3.29 2.79 22.75
C TYR A 140 4.71 3.31 22.53
N ALA A 141 5.68 2.45 22.20
CA ALA A 141 7.03 2.86 21.87
C ALA A 141 7.02 3.77 20.63
N ARG A 142 7.83 4.84 20.68
CA ARG A 142 8.08 5.71 19.53
C ARG A 142 9.10 5.06 18.60
N TYR A 143 8.90 5.23 17.30
CA TYR A 143 9.85 4.85 16.26
C TYR A 143 9.74 5.78 15.06
N GLU A 144 10.78 5.77 14.23
CA GLU A 144 10.88 6.54 13.00
C GLU A 144 10.88 5.59 11.80
N LEU A 145 10.29 6.04 10.69
CA LEU A 145 10.36 5.38 9.39
C LEU A 145 11.21 6.24 8.48
N TRP A 146 12.29 5.66 7.96
CA TRP A 146 13.21 6.29 7.03
C TRP A 146 12.98 5.67 5.65
N THR A 147 12.36 6.43 4.74
CA THR A 147 11.94 5.95 3.42
C THR A 147 12.68 6.69 2.32
N ARG A 148 13.30 5.95 1.39
CA ARG A 148 14.03 6.54 0.24
C ARG A 148 13.96 5.67 -1.00
N VAL A 149 14.23 6.26 -2.17
CA VAL A 149 14.56 5.47 -3.36
C VAL A 149 15.89 4.75 -3.07
N LEU A 150 15.90 3.44 -3.32
CA LEU A 150 17.10 2.62 -3.25
C LEU A 150 17.76 2.52 -4.63
N SER A 151 16.98 2.16 -5.66
CA SER A 151 17.42 2.06 -7.06
C SER A 151 16.20 1.92 -7.98
N TRP A 152 16.41 1.77 -9.28
CA TRP A 152 15.38 1.39 -10.26
C TRP A 152 15.97 0.59 -11.42
N ASP A 153 15.13 -0.15 -12.12
CA ASP A 153 15.41 -0.74 -13.43
C ASP A 153 14.43 -0.26 -14.50
N ALA A 154 14.29 -1.00 -15.60
CA ALA A 154 13.43 -0.63 -16.72
C ALA A 154 11.93 -0.61 -16.37
N LYS A 155 11.50 -1.33 -15.32
CA LYS A 155 10.08 -1.49 -14.93
C LYS A 155 9.81 -1.00 -13.51
N TRP A 156 10.72 -1.28 -12.57
CA TRP A 156 10.49 -1.11 -11.15
C TRP A 156 11.34 0.01 -10.54
N LEU A 157 10.70 0.85 -9.74
CA LEU A 157 11.36 1.70 -8.74
C LEU A 157 11.40 0.93 -7.41
N TYR A 158 12.60 0.74 -6.86
CA TYR A 158 12.80 0.07 -5.58
C TYR A 158 12.88 1.12 -4.46
N VAL A 159 11.97 1.02 -3.49
CA VAL A 159 11.89 1.93 -2.33
C VAL A 159 12.18 1.13 -1.07
N VAL A 160 13.13 1.61 -0.26
CA VAL A 160 13.46 1.00 1.03
C VAL A 160 12.85 1.81 2.17
N THR A 161 12.34 1.12 3.19
CA THR A 161 11.83 1.72 4.42
C THR A 161 12.44 1.02 5.62
N HIS A 162 13.13 1.77 6.48
CA HIS A 162 13.67 1.28 7.75
C HIS A 162 12.87 1.79 8.93
N PHE A 163 12.51 0.89 9.84
CA PHE A 163 11.93 1.21 11.14
C PHE A 163 13.07 1.31 12.16
N VAL A 164 13.27 2.49 12.73
CA VAL A 164 14.44 2.75 13.59
C VAL A 164 14.04 3.35 14.92
N LYS A 165 14.88 3.14 15.93
CA LYS A 165 14.76 3.82 17.22
C LYS A 165 14.93 5.33 17.03
N PRO A 166 14.03 6.16 17.60
CA PRO A 166 14.05 7.59 17.35
C PRO A 166 15.29 8.23 17.98
N GLY A 167 15.86 9.21 17.29
CA GLY A 167 17.04 9.94 17.76
C GLY A 167 18.32 9.10 17.87
N VAL A 168 18.41 7.95 17.20
CA VAL A 168 19.71 7.27 16.97
C VAL A 168 20.34 7.81 15.70
N PHE A 169 19.58 7.86 14.62
CA PHE A 169 19.99 8.35 13.31
C PHE A 169 19.67 9.85 13.19
N HIS A 170 20.62 10.64 12.70
CA HIS A 170 20.48 12.10 12.65
C HIS A 170 20.86 12.64 11.27
N PRO A 171 19.92 13.28 10.57
CA PRO A 171 20.24 13.96 9.31
C PRO A 171 21.19 15.13 9.54
N THR A 172 22.14 15.35 8.65
CA THR A 172 23.01 16.54 8.71
C THR A 172 22.25 17.81 8.34
N GLU A 173 21.30 17.70 7.41
CA GLU A 173 20.44 18.77 6.94
C GLU A 173 19.06 18.26 6.52
N PHE A 174 18.09 19.18 6.40
CA PHE A 174 16.78 18.93 5.80
C PHE A 174 16.60 19.75 4.53
N VAL A 175 16.80 19.14 3.36
CA VAL A 175 16.85 19.83 2.06
C VAL A 175 15.54 20.58 1.75
N LEU A 176 14.39 19.97 2.06
CA LEU A 176 13.08 20.59 1.84
C LEU A 176 12.56 21.34 3.07
N GLN A 177 13.34 21.42 4.15
CA GLN A 177 12.99 22.14 5.38
C GLN A 177 14.16 22.97 5.91
N PRO A 178 14.71 23.93 5.14
CA PRO A 178 15.99 24.58 5.44
C PRO A 178 15.98 25.34 6.78
N ASN A 179 14.83 25.85 7.21
CA ASN A 179 14.68 26.57 8.47
C ASN A 179 14.68 25.65 9.71
N LYS A 180 14.60 24.33 9.53
CA LYS A 180 14.61 23.37 10.62
C LYS A 180 16.05 23.03 10.97
N ARG A 181 16.50 23.46 12.15
CA ARG A 181 17.82 23.08 12.67
C ARG A 181 17.90 21.57 12.80
N SER A 182 18.92 20.97 12.16
CA SER A 182 19.34 19.64 12.55
C SER A 182 19.86 19.69 13.98
N LYS A 183 19.42 18.77 14.84
CA LYS A 183 20.00 18.61 16.16
C LYS A 183 21.34 17.88 15.96
N THR A 184 22.44 18.59 16.15
CA THR A 184 23.76 17.97 16.29
C THR A 184 23.68 16.94 17.42
N ALA A 185 24.13 15.72 17.15
CA ALA A 185 24.13 14.63 18.13
C ALA A 185 24.85 15.09 19.39
N LYS A 186 24.12 15.25 20.50
CA LYS A 186 24.75 15.37 21.82
C LYS A 186 25.26 13.99 22.21
N GLY A 187 26.55 13.76 21.99
CA GLY A 187 27.37 12.75 22.67
C GLY A 187 26.88 11.31 22.58
N HIS A 188 27.41 10.57 21.61
CA HIS A 188 28.14 9.32 21.84
C HIS A 188 28.65 8.86 20.47
N ASP A 189 29.96 8.73 20.27
CA ASP A 189 30.53 8.00 19.14
C ASP A 189 30.16 6.52 19.30
N LYS A 190 28.93 6.16 18.93
CA LYS A 190 28.56 4.77 18.74
C LYS A 190 29.11 4.36 17.39
N LYS A 191 29.82 3.22 17.37
CA LYS A 191 30.23 2.59 16.12
C LYS A 191 28.98 2.35 15.26
N GLU A 192 29.14 2.48 13.95
CA GLU A 192 28.06 2.33 12.96
C GLU A 192 27.27 1.02 13.17
N ASP A 193 27.96 -0.10 13.39
CA ASP A 193 27.35 -1.39 13.71
C ASP A 193 26.44 -1.35 14.95
N ASP A 194 26.78 -0.58 15.97
CA ASP A 194 25.96 -0.43 17.18
C ASP A 194 24.73 0.44 16.94
N MET A 195 24.81 1.38 15.98
CA MET A 195 23.64 2.14 15.55
C MET A 195 22.68 1.26 14.75
N LEU A 196 23.19 0.39 13.88
CA LEU A 196 22.39 -0.54 13.07
C LEU A 196 21.60 -1.53 13.94
N LYS A 197 22.09 -1.92 15.12
CA LYS A 197 21.30 -2.68 16.13
C LYS A 197 20.02 -1.97 16.60
N SER A 198 19.86 -0.68 16.29
CA SER A 198 18.67 0.11 16.59
C SER A 198 17.61 0.09 15.48
N VAL A 199 17.82 -0.70 14.42
CA VAL A 199 16.82 -0.97 13.39
C VAL A 199 15.89 -2.10 13.87
N TYR A 200 14.60 -1.81 13.94
CA TYR A 200 13.57 -2.79 14.28
C TYR A 200 13.22 -3.69 13.10
N ALA A 201 13.05 -3.10 11.93
CA ALA A 201 12.64 -3.79 10.71
C ALA A 201 13.10 -3.03 9.46
N SER A 202 13.24 -3.76 8.36
CA SER A 202 13.56 -3.20 7.04
C SER A 202 12.61 -3.77 6.01
N SER A 203 12.16 -2.94 5.08
CA SER A 203 11.28 -3.35 4.00
C SER A 203 11.73 -2.78 2.67
N VAL A 204 11.64 -3.62 1.62
CA VAL A 204 11.82 -3.20 0.23
C VAL A 204 10.49 -3.33 -0.50
N ALA A 205 10.14 -2.30 -1.24
CA ALA A 205 8.95 -2.26 -2.08
C ALA A 205 9.32 -1.99 -3.53
N ARG A 206 8.54 -2.59 -4.43
CA ARG A 206 8.63 -2.41 -5.87
C ARG A 206 7.44 -1.59 -6.32
N TYR A 207 7.71 -0.46 -6.93
CA TYR A 207 6.70 0.42 -7.49
C TYR A 207 6.78 0.44 -9.00
N VAL A 208 5.64 0.37 -9.65
CA VAL A 208 5.49 0.55 -11.09
C VAL A 208 4.84 1.91 -11.33
N PHE A 209 5.27 2.56 -12.40
CA PHE A 209 4.65 3.79 -12.84
C PHE A 209 3.70 3.54 -13.99
N LYS A 210 2.50 4.11 -13.91
CA LYS A 210 1.43 3.93 -14.89
C LYS A 210 0.93 5.24 -15.42
N ASN A 211 0.74 5.30 -16.73
CA ASN A 211 -0.11 6.29 -17.39
C ASN A 211 -1.24 5.55 -18.07
N ASN A 212 -2.43 5.65 -17.47
CA ASN A 212 -3.58 4.81 -17.80
C ASN A 212 -3.15 3.34 -17.74
N ARG A 213 -3.22 2.62 -18.86
CA ARG A 213 -2.87 1.20 -18.97
C ARG A 213 -1.38 0.95 -19.20
N ARG A 214 -0.64 1.98 -19.65
CA ARG A 214 0.75 1.85 -20.08
C ARG A 214 1.69 1.97 -18.89
N THR A 215 2.60 1.00 -18.77
CA THR A 215 3.73 1.11 -17.85
C THR A 215 4.77 2.08 -18.38
N ILE A 216 5.22 2.99 -17.53
CA ILE A 216 6.25 3.98 -17.81
C ILE A 216 7.54 3.56 -17.11
N PRO A 217 8.70 3.60 -17.79
CA PRO A 217 10.00 3.39 -17.15
C PRO A 217 10.24 4.41 -16.02
N PRO A 218 10.78 3.99 -14.86
CA PRO A 218 11.13 4.90 -13.77
C PRO A 218 11.99 6.09 -14.19
N GLU A 219 12.89 5.93 -15.15
CA GLU A 219 13.71 7.02 -15.67
C GLU A 219 12.87 8.15 -16.28
N GLU A 220 11.86 7.80 -17.08
CA GLU A 220 10.96 8.79 -17.71
C GLU A 220 10.17 9.56 -16.64
N ALA A 221 9.69 8.86 -15.61
CA ALA A 221 9.02 9.46 -14.47
C ALA A 221 9.91 10.46 -13.71
N LEU A 222 11.16 10.08 -13.45
CA LEU A 222 12.12 10.90 -12.75
C LEU A 222 12.48 12.15 -13.55
N ARG A 223 12.65 12.03 -14.89
CA ARG A 223 12.83 13.19 -15.78
C ARG A 223 11.62 14.14 -15.73
N LYS A 224 10.40 13.61 -15.82
CA LYS A 224 9.16 14.42 -15.71
C LYS A 224 9.05 15.18 -14.39
N CYS A 225 9.66 14.67 -13.32
CA CYS A 225 9.68 15.29 -12.00
C CYS A 225 10.94 16.16 -11.75
N ASN A 226 11.79 16.40 -12.74
CA ASN A 226 13.07 17.11 -12.61
C ASN A 226 14.02 16.51 -11.55
N LEU A 227 13.95 15.17 -11.36
CA LEU A 227 14.79 14.43 -10.42
C LEU A 227 16.02 13.80 -11.09
N LEU A 228 16.13 13.90 -12.41
CA LEU A 228 17.34 13.57 -13.15
C LEU A 228 17.96 14.84 -13.73
N PRO A 229 19.28 14.98 -13.68
CA PRO A 229 20.00 16.11 -14.25
C PRO A 229 20.05 15.99 -15.77
N ASP A 230 20.25 17.12 -16.43
CA ASP A 230 20.52 17.18 -17.87
C ASP A 230 22.02 17.07 -18.18
N ASP A 231 22.89 17.32 -17.20
CA ASP A 231 24.33 17.21 -17.37
C ASP A 231 24.83 15.76 -17.26
N GLU A 232 25.69 15.37 -18.19
CA GLU A 232 26.18 13.99 -18.33
C GLU A 232 26.99 13.53 -17.11
N THR A 233 27.73 14.45 -16.48
CA THR A 233 28.54 14.18 -15.28
C THR A 233 27.68 13.79 -14.08
N SER A 234 26.69 14.60 -13.72
CA SER A 234 25.81 14.29 -12.58
C SER A 234 24.91 13.09 -12.89
N LEU A 235 24.57 12.88 -14.16
CA LEU A 235 23.83 11.70 -14.59
C LEU A 235 24.65 10.42 -14.39
N ALA A 236 25.95 10.45 -14.71
CA ALA A 236 26.86 9.33 -14.46
C ALA A 236 27.00 9.01 -12.96
N ASP A 237 27.04 10.02 -12.08
CA ASP A 237 27.09 9.83 -10.63
C ASP A 237 25.80 9.18 -10.09
N ILE A 238 24.66 9.63 -10.58
CA ILE A 238 23.36 9.03 -10.24
C ILE A 238 23.28 7.60 -10.76
N GLU A 239 23.75 7.35 -11.98
CA GLU A 239 23.76 6.02 -12.58
C GLU A 239 24.67 5.06 -11.81
N SER A 240 25.84 5.51 -11.35
CA SER A 240 26.72 4.74 -10.47
C SER A 240 26.04 4.36 -9.15
N THR A 241 25.34 5.33 -8.53
CA THR A 241 24.57 5.10 -7.30
C THR A 241 23.40 4.14 -7.52
N ARG A 242 22.68 4.30 -8.64
CA ARG A 242 21.57 3.42 -9.04
C ARG A 242 22.08 1.99 -9.25
N ALA A 243 23.13 1.81 -10.06
CA ALA A 243 23.66 0.51 -10.42
C ALA A 243 24.21 -0.25 -9.21
N SER A 244 24.96 0.42 -8.34
CA SER A 244 25.51 -0.19 -7.12
C SER A 244 24.43 -0.67 -6.14
N SER A 245 23.28 0.00 -6.10
CA SER A 245 22.16 -0.35 -5.22
C SER A 245 21.12 -1.27 -5.86
N LEU A 246 21.25 -1.62 -7.14
CA LEU A 246 20.23 -2.35 -7.89
C LEU A 246 20.03 -3.78 -7.36
N ALA A 247 21.12 -4.51 -7.12
CA ALA A 247 21.07 -5.87 -6.57
C ALA A 247 20.43 -5.90 -5.16
N ILE A 248 20.60 -4.82 -4.38
CA ILE A 248 19.96 -4.67 -3.07
C ILE A 248 18.45 -4.46 -3.24
N GLY A 249 18.04 -3.58 -4.17
CA GLY A 249 16.63 -3.33 -4.48
C GLY A 249 15.90 -4.58 -4.98
N ARG A 250 16.57 -5.40 -5.78
CA ARG A 250 16.06 -6.70 -6.25
C ARG A 250 16.09 -7.80 -5.20
N LEU A 251 16.66 -7.53 -4.03
CA LEU A 251 16.93 -8.48 -2.95
C LEU A 251 17.90 -9.62 -3.34
N GLU A 252 18.63 -9.48 -4.44
CA GLU A 252 19.67 -10.43 -4.89
C GLU A 252 20.89 -10.40 -3.95
N ALA A 253 21.20 -9.25 -3.36
CA ALA A 253 22.28 -9.08 -2.38
C ALA A 253 21.91 -9.53 -0.95
N GLY A 254 20.66 -9.95 -0.72
CA GLY A 254 20.18 -10.41 0.59
C GLY A 254 19.83 -9.30 1.60
N TRP A 255 19.23 -9.71 2.72
CA TRP A 255 18.70 -8.80 3.75
C TRP A 255 19.77 -8.10 4.61
N GLU A 256 20.98 -8.63 4.67
CA GLU A 256 22.11 -7.94 5.31
C GLU A 256 22.53 -6.71 4.51
N ALA A 257 22.59 -6.82 3.17
CA ALA A 257 22.87 -5.66 2.32
C ALA A 257 21.78 -4.59 2.43
N VAL A 258 20.50 -4.98 2.51
CA VAL A 258 19.39 -4.05 2.77
C VAL A 258 19.58 -3.37 4.12
N HIS A 259 19.94 -4.11 5.16
CA HIS A 259 20.13 -3.55 6.49
C HIS A 259 21.26 -2.51 6.53
N ASN A 260 22.38 -2.83 5.88
CA ASN A 260 23.57 -1.98 5.85
C ASN A 260 23.44 -0.78 4.90
N CYS A 261 22.35 -0.69 4.12
CA CYS A 261 22.12 0.46 3.24
C CYS A 261 21.53 1.69 3.96
N LEU A 262 21.20 1.57 5.25
CA LEU A 262 20.78 2.69 6.08
C LEU A 262 22.00 3.52 6.49
N GLN A 263 22.10 4.72 5.94
CA GLN A 263 23.20 5.63 6.27
C GLN A 263 22.97 6.28 7.66
N PRO A 264 23.93 6.15 8.60
CA PRO A 264 23.82 6.73 9.94
C PRO A 264 23.69 8.26 9.95
N THR A 265 24.40 8.88 9.02
CA THR A 265 24.57 10.32 8.89
C THR A 265 24.47 10.72 7.42
N GLY A 266 23.71 11.76 7.13
CA GLY A 266 23.57 12.28 5.77
C GLY A 266 22.42 13.26 5.64
N PRO A 267 22.29 13.94 4.48
CA PRO A 267 21.15 14.81 4.23
C PRO A 267 19.84 14.01 4.17
N ALA A 268 18.74 14.63 4.58
CA ALA A 268 17.39 14.08 4.44
C ALA A 268 16.49 15.07 3.71
N LEU A 269 15.42 14.56 3.09
CA LEU A 269 14.41 15.42 2.47
C LEU A 269 13.72 16.30 3.52
N GLY A 270 13.32 15.69 4.64
CA GLY A 270 12.55 16.37 5.67
C GLY A 270 11.83 15.41 6.58
N TYR A 271 11.18 15.97 7.61
CA TYR A 271 10.24 15.24 8.45
C TYR A 271 8.81 15.36 7.90
N GLY A 272 8.25 14.22 7.51
CA GLY A 272 6.92 14.05 6.93
C GLY A 272 5.75 14.44 7.84
N THR A 273 5.99 14.87 9.08
CA THR A 273 4.94 15.32 10.00
C THR A 273 4.79 16.85 10.09
N THR A 274 5.76 17.64 9.66
CA THR A 274 5.72 19.11 9.79
C THR A 274 6.80 19.77 8.94
N THR A 275 6.42 20.39 7.82
CA THR A 275 7.01 21.68 7.44
C THR A 275 6.28 22.77 8.23
N SER A 276 7.04 23.73 8.73
CA SER A 276 6.66 24.71 9.75
C SER A 276 5.47 25.60 9.36
N ARG A 277 4.34 25.38 10.01
CA ARG A 277 3.73 26.41 10.86
C ARG A 277 3.35 25.76 12.18
N SER A 278 4.17 26.00 13.20
CA SER A 278 3.66 26.22 14.55
C SER A 278 2.79 27.49 14.51
N THR A 279 1.65 27.45 13.82
CA THR A 279 0.50 28.17 14.36
C THR A 279 0.09 27.30 15.52
N LYS A 280 0.22 27.83 16.73
CA LYS A 280 -0.63 27.39 17.84
C LYS A 280 -2.04 27.29 17.28
N LEU A 281 -2.50 26.10 16.93
CA LEU A 281 -3.91 25.80 17.06
C LEU A 281 -4.08 25.46 18.54
N THR A 282 -3.93 26.50 19.38
CA THR A 282 -4.68 26.54 20.61
C THR A 282 -6.11 26.53 20.12
N VAL A 283 -6.79 25.39 20.19
CA VAL A 283 -8.24 25.42 20.21
C VAL A 283 -8.57 26.10 21.53
N LEU A 284 -8.57 27.43 21.52
CA LEU A 284 -9.36 28.21 22.46
C LEU A 284 -10.79 27.90 22.02
N VAL A 285 -11.38 26.88 22.64
CA VAL A 285 -12.83 26.81 22.77
C VAL A 285 -13.17 27.99 23.67
N GLU A 286 -13.38 29.15 23.07
CA GLU A 286 -14.17 30.18 23.72
C GLU A 286 -15.59 29.64 23.70
N TYR A 287 -16.02 29.11 24.84
CA TYR A 287 -17.41 28.75 25.08
C TYR A 287 -18.19 30.06 25.08
N ILE A 288 -18.85 30.36 23.96
CA ILE A 288 -19.88 31.39 23.90
C ILE A 288 -21.18 30.68 24.22
N ASP A 289 -21.72 30.98 25.39
CA ASP A 289 -23.02 30.49 25.83
C ASP A 289 -24.12 31.22 25.04
N GLU A 290 -24.60 30.61 23.95
CA GLU A 290 -25.71 31.16 23.15
C GLU A 290 -27.09 30.68 23.64
N THR A 291 -27.17 30.11 24.84
CA THR A 291 -28.45 29.59 25.41
C THR A 291 -29.52 30.69 25.53
N ASP A 292 -29.13 31.96 25.73
CA ASP A 292 -30.07 33.07 25.83
C ASP A 292 -30.64 33.51 24.46
N ARG A 293 -29.97 33.21 23.34
CA ARG A 293 -30.41 33.60 21.99
C ARG A 293 -31.41 32.63 21.37
N VAL A 294 -31.31 31.34 21.68
CA VAL A 294 -32.23 30.31 21.14
C VAL A 294 -33.54 30.24 21.95
N SER A 295 -33.54 30.77 23.17
CA SER A 295 -34.74 30.81 24.03
C SER A 295 -35.73 31.92 23.67
N GLN A 296 -35.34 32.87 22.81
CA GLN A 296 -36.20 33.99 22.38
C GLN A 296 -37.00 33.71 21.10
N ASP A 297 -36.71 32.62 20.38
CA ASP A 297 -37.43 32.24 19.17
C ASP A 297 -38.71 31.41 19.45
N TYR A 298 -39.00 31.09 20.73
CA TYR A 298 -40.13 30.26 21.16
C TYR A 298 -41.17 30.96 22.04
N GLU A 299 -41.18 32.30 22.07
CA GLU A 299 -42.29 33.06 22.65
C GLU A 299 -42.83 34.09 21.65
N ASP A 300 -43.85 33.71 20.89
CA ASP A 300 -45.06 34.55 20.78
C ASP A 300 -46.29 33.72 20.34
N PRO A 301 -47.51 34.07 20.80
CA PRO A 301 -48.69 33.21 20.78
C PRO A 301 -49.61 33.50 19.59
N GLY A 302 -50.30 32.45 19.15
CA GLY A 302 -51.56 32.56 18.41
C GLY A 302 -51.41 32.53 16.89
N THR A 303 -51.95 31.48 16.27
CA THR A 303 -53.31 31.51 15.72
C THR A 303 -53.66 30.10 15.24
N SER A 304 -54.86 29.66 15.60
CA SER A 304 -55.48 28.38 15.27
C SER A 304 -55.52 28.09 13.78
N LEU A 305 -55.42 26.82 13.38
CA LEU A 305 -56.43 26.15 12.55
C LEU A 305 -56.36 24.64 12.83
N ALA A 306 -57.54 24.08 13.10
CA ALA A 306 -57.77 22.71 13.52
C ALA A 306 -57.92 21.74 12.32
N GLU A 307 -57.91 20.44 12.67
CA GLU A 307 -58.38 19.28 11.89
C GLU A 307 -57.43 18.85 10.73
N ASP A 308 -57.11 17.58 10.52
CA ASP A 308 -57.84 16.35 10.84
C ASP A 308 -56.89 15.15 10.98
N LEU A 309 -57.24 14.23 11.87
CA LEU A 309 -56.55 12.97 12.14
C LEU A 309 -57.12 11.89 11.24
N THR A 310 -56.27 11.11 10.55
CA THR A 310 -56.62 9.70 10.30
C THR A 310 -55.38 8.85 10.01
N VAL A 311 -55.08 7.98 10.96
CA VAL A 311 -54.22 6.79 10.81
C VAL A 311 -55.15 5.59 10.55
N PRO A 312 -54.71 4.57 9.79
CA PRO A 312 -55.07 3.21 10.12
C PRO A 312 -53.86 2.31 10.44
N PRO A 313 -54.08 1.22 11.21
CA PRO A 313 -53.06 0.60 12.05
C PRO A 313 -52.59 -0.79 11.57
N ASP A 314 -51.62 -1.32 12.33
CA ASP A 314 -51.41 -2.75 12.63
C ASP A 314 -50.86 -3.66 11.51
N THR A 315 -50.01 -4.67 11.74
CA THR A 315 -49.37 -5.25 12.93
C THR A 315 -48.36 -6.32 12.46
N THR A 316 -47.54 -6.79 13.41
CA THR A 316 -47.01 -8.17 13.61
C THR A 316 -45.50 -8.37 13.45
N GLU A 317 -44.81 -8.30 14.59
CA GLU A 317 -43.77 -9.25 15.01
C GLU A 317 -44.43 -10.44 15.77
N PRO A 318 -43.70 -11.45 16.33
CA PRO A 318 -42.34 -11.98 16.07
C PRO A 318 -42.35 -13.52 15.90
N ASP A 319 -41.19 -14.15 15.66
CA ASP A 319 -40.83 -15.32 16.48
C ASP A 319 -39.33 -15.70 16.40
N GLN A 320 -38.82 -16.06 17.57
CA GLN A 320 -37.47 -16.50 17.90
C GLN A 320 -37.36 -18.02 17.80
N HIS A 321 -36.19 -18.55 17.43
CA HIS A 321 -35.61 -19.73 18.10
C HIS A 321 -34.08 -19.80 17.86
N ALA A 322 -33.34 -19.82 18.98
CA ALA A 322 -31.92 -20.21 19.11
C ALA A 322 -31.75 -21.73 18.78
N SER A 323 -30.59 -22.35 18.59
CA SER A 323 -29.23 -22.12 19.10
C SER A 323 -28.24 -23.11 18.41
N ALA A 324 -26.95 -22.82 18.54
CA ALA A 324 -25.79 -23.73 18.51
C ALA A 324 -25.30 -24.35 17.18
N LEU A 325 -24.13 -23.87 16.71
CA LEU A 325 -22.89 -24.66 16.70
C LEU A 325 -21.68 -23.73 16.54
N ALA A 326 -20.73 -23.90 17.46
CA ALA A 326 -19.47 -23.19 17.55
C ALA A 326 -18.42 -23.83 16.63
N HIS A 327 -17.34 -23.06 16.41
CA HIS A 327 -16.05 -23.46 15.85
C HIS A 327 -16.01 -23.73 14.33
N ILE A 328 -15.29 -22.86 13.61
CA ILE A 328 -14.06 -23.19 12.86
C ILE A 328 -13.36 -21.85 12.54
N SER A 329 -12.15 -21.68 13.08
CA SER A 329 -11.21 -20.62 12.69
C SER A 329 -10.82 -20.76 11.21
N PRO A 330 -10.48 -19.67 10.48
CA PRO A 330 -9.63 -19.81 9.31
C PRO A 330 -8.20 -20.10 9.79
N ALA A 331 -7.68 -21.23 9.31
CA ALA A 331 -6.34 -21.70 9.57
C ALA A 331 -5.28 -20.70 9.06
N SER A 332 -4.36 -20.39 9.95
CA SER A 332 -3.01 -19.96 9.63
C SER A 332 -2.25 -21.08 8.91
N HIS A 333 -1.77 -20.82 7.68
CA HIS A 333 -0.62 -21.52 7.09
C HIS A 333 0.24 -20.47 6.36
N VAL A 334 1.37 -20.05 6.95
CA VAL A 334 2.68 -20.71 6.99
C VAL A 334 3.51 -20.39 5.73
N THR A 335 4.43 -19.46 5.96
CA THR A 335 5.77 -19.34 5.39
C THR A 335 6.28 -20.60 4.69
N GLN A 336 6.53 -20.52 3.39
CA GLN A 336 7.54 -21.37 2.76
C GLN A 336 8.90 -20.70 2.92
N SER A 337 9.68 -21.24 3.87
CA SER A 337 11.13 -21.21 3.84
C SER A 337 11.58 -22.12 2.69
N MET A 338 12.23 -21.57 1.66
CA MET A 338 13.06 -22.41 0.79
C MET A 338 14.42 -22.58 1.47
N ALA A 339 14.68 -23.80 1.90
CA ALA A 339 15.98 -24.24 2.34
C ALA A 339 17.00 -24.12 1.20
N SER A 340 18.16 -23.56 1.55
CA SER A 340 19.35 -23.47 0.73
C SER A 340 19.97 -24.83 0.45
N LEU A 341 20.27 -25.13 -0.82
CA LEU A 341 21.35 -26.04 -1.22
C LEU A 341 22.19 -25.37 -2.34
N PRO A 342 23.51 -25.63 -2.39
CA PRO A 342 24.44 -24.85 -3.21
C PRO A 342 24.56 -25.44 -4.62
N GLY A 343 24.58 -24.58 -5.63
CA GLY A 343 24.82 -24.98 -7.00
C GLY A 343 25.12 -23.79 -7.90
N ASN A 344 26.41 -23.54 -8.14
CA ASN A 344 26.89 -22.67 -9.20
C ASN A 344 26.30 -23.10 -10.55
N SER A 345 25.57 -22.23 -11.25
CA SER A 345 25.58 -22.13 -12.73
C SER A 345 24.81 -20.90 -13.26
N PRO A 346 25.20 -20.32 -14.40
CA PRO A 346 24.72 -19.04 -14.90
C PRO A 346 23.49 -19.23 -15.79
N ALA A 347 22.28 -19.24 -15.22
CA ALA A 347 21.03 -19.41 -16.00
C ALA A 347 20.03 -18.24 -15.89
N SER A 348 20.25 -17.28 -14.98
CA SER A 348 19.23 -16.26 -14.69
C SER A 348 19.13 -15.12 -15.71
N THR A 349 19.99 -15.08 -16.74
CA THR A 349 19.99 -14.03 -17.78
C THR A 349 19.16 -14.40 -19.03
N GLN A 350 18.65 -15.64 -19.13
CA GLN A 350 17.88 -16.08 -20.31
C GLN A 350 16.36 -15.84 -20.19
N MET A 351 15.80 -15.86 -18.98
CA MET A 351 14.34 -15.92 -18.80
C MET A 351 13.60 -14.60 -19.13
N THR A 352 14.31 -13.48 -19.28
CA THR A 352 13.72 -12.17 -19.65
C THR A 352 14.07 -11.70 -21.06
N ARG A 353 14.86 -12.47 -21.83
CA ARG A 353 15.28 -12.08 -23.18
C ARG A 353 14.38 -12.62 -24.30
N HIS A 354 13.55 -13.63 -24.03
CA HIS A 354 12.83 -14.37 -25.08
C HIS A 354 11.45 -13.81 -25.48
N LEU A 355 10.88 -12.84 -24.77
CA LEU A 355 9.61 -12.21 -25.19
C LEU A 355 9.77 -11.04 -26.18
N ARG A 356 11.01 -10.69 -26.58
CA ARG A 356 11.27 -9.63 -27.57
C ARG A 356 11.29 -10.11 -29.02
N TYR A 357 11.04 -11.39 -29.30
CA TYR A 357 11.20 -11.90 -30.65
C TYR A 357 10.13 -12.94 -31.04
N SER A 358 8.85 -12.52 -31.06
CA SER A 358 7.77 -13.31 -31.66
C SER A 358 7.79 -13.31 -33.21
N SER A 359 8.75 -12.64 -33.85
CA SER A 359 8.87 -12.57 -35.31
C SER A 359 9.74 -13.68 -35.93
N GLU A 360 10.68 -14.31 -35.19
CA GLU A 360 11.56 -15.38 -35.71
C GLU A 360 11.01 -16.80 -35.48
N LEU A 361 9.98 -16.96 -34.65
CA LEU A 361 9.34 -18.25 -34.36
C LEU A 361 8.46 -18.79 -35.51
N VAL A 362 8.45 -18.11 -36.66
CA VAL A 362 7.67 -18.48 -37.86
C VAL A 362 8.37 -19.55 -38.73
N ARG A 363 9.60 -19.99 -38.40
CA ARG A 363 10.40 -20.86 -39.29
C ARG A 363 10.89 -22.20 -38.72
N SER A 364 10.24 -22.75 -37.69
CA SER A 364 10.47 -24.17 -37.30
C SER A 364 9.22 -25.01 -37.57
N PRO A 365 9.34 -26.18 -38.25
CA PRO A 365 8.22 -27.10 -38.49
C PRO A 365 7.49 -27.53 -37.21
N ASP A 366 8.19 -27.56 -36.08
CA ASP A 366 7.68 -27.94 -34.76
C ASP A 366 7.09 -26.77 -33.95
N SER A 367 6.97 -25.58 -34.56
CA SER A 367 6.34 -24.42 -33.91
C SER A 367 4.83 -24.65 -33.72
N PRO A 368 4.25 -24.40 -32.54
CA PRO A 368 2.80 -24.50 -32.32
C PRO A 368 1.97 -23.63 -33.29
N TYR A 369 2.61 -22.60 -33.85
CA TYR A 369 2.05 -21.68 -34.85
C TYR A 369 1.99 -22.26 -36.28
N SER A 370 2.53 -23.46 -36.51
CA SER A 370 2.41 -24.19 -37.78
C SER A 370 1.01 -24.79 -37.98
N ARG A 371 0.20 -24.87 -36.91
CA ARG A 371 -1.18 -25.36 -36.96
C ARG A 371 -2.14 -24.25 -37.40
N PRO A 372 -3.21 -24.57 -38.16
CA PRO A 372 -4.21 -23.56 -38.50
C PRO A 372 -4.85 -23.01 -37.21
N PRO A 373 -5.07 -21.69 -37.12
CA PRO A 373 -5.71 -21.08 -35.97
C PRO A 373 -7.13 -21.65 -35.81
N MET A 374 -7.48 -22.00 -34.58
CA MET A 374 -8.87 -22.31 -34.24
C MET A 374 -9.67 -21.02 -34.37
N GLN A 375 -10.65 -20.99 -35.27
CA GLN A 375 -11.53 -19.84 -35.40
C GLN A 375 -12.39 -19.70 -34.15
N PHE A 376 -12.71 -18.46 -33.79
CA PHE A 376 -13.67 -18.18 -32.73
C PHE A 376 -15.08 -18.18 -33.28
N THR A 377 -16.02 -18.77 -32.55
CA THR A 377 -17.44 -18.49 -32.75
C THR A 377 -17.75 -17.03 -32.37
N THR A 378 -18.92 -16.52 -32.74
CA THR A 378 -19.37 -15.18 -32.31
C THR A 378 -19.32 -15.03 -30.80
N ARG A 379 -19.82 -16.04 -30.06
CA ARG A 379 -19.81 -16.04 -28.59
C ARG A 379 -18.39 -16.02 -28.02
N GLU A 380 -17.50 -16.85 -28.57
CA GLU A 380 -16.10 -16.88 -28.14
C GLU A 380 -15.39 -15.55 -28.42
N ALA A 381 -15.66 -14.90 -29.57
CA ALA A 381 -15.10 -13.60 -29.89
C ALA A 381 -15.56 -12.50 -28.93
N GLU A 382 -16.82 -12.53 -28.47
CA GLU A 382 -17.31 -11.65 -27.40
C GLU A 382 -16.55 -11.87 -26.09
N LEU A 383 -16.29 -13.13 -25.72
CA LEU A 383 -15.53 -13.46 -24.52
C LEU A 383 -14.08 -12.96 -24.62
N VAL A 384 -13.41 -13.16 -25.76
CA VAL A 384 -12.05 -12.63 -25.97
C VAL A 384 -12.05 -11.10 -25.90
N LYS A 385 -13.02 -10.44 -26.54
CA LYS A 385 -13.15 -8.98 -26.49
C LYS A 385 -13.30 -8.49 -25.05
N ASN A 386 -14.25 -9.05 -24.29
CA ASN A 386 -14.45 -8.67 -22.89
C ASN A 386 -13.19 -8.91 -22.04
N PHE A 387 -12.47 -10.01 -22.27
CA PHE A 387 -11.20 -10.27 -21.58
C PHE A 387 -10.18 -9.17 -21.86
N THR A 388 -9.98 -8.79 -23.13
CA THR A 388 -9.03 -7.73 -23.51
C THR A 388 -9.41 -6.35 -22.96
N GLU A 389 -10.69 -6.00 -23.02
CA GLU A 389 -11.14 -4.65 -22.71
C GLU A 389 -11.26 -4.39 -21.20
N ASN A 390 -11.61 -5.42 -20.42
CA ASN A 390 -12.02 -5.27 -19.02
C ASN A 390 -11.18 -6.07 -18.02
N MET A 391 -10.54 -7.17 -18.44
CA MET A 391 -9.99 -8.16 -17.49
C MET A 391 -8.47 -8.22 -17.50
N ALA A 392 -7.87 -8.27 -18.70
CA ALA A 392 -6.42 -8.30 -18.90
C ALA A 392 -5.70 -7.15 -18.19
N LEU A 393 -6.41 -6.03 -17.96
CA LEU A 393 -5.96 -4.85 -17.23
C LEU A 393 -5.36 -5.15 -15.85
N TRP A 394 -5.99 -6.05 -15.10
CA TRP A 394 -5.55 -6.39 -13.75
C TRP A 394 -4.28 -7.23 -13.78
N ALA A 395 -4.20 -8.18 -14.72
CA ALA A 395 -3.01 -9.00 -14.94
C ALA A 395 -1.82 -8.15 -15.47
N ASP A 396 -2.09 -7.24 -16.40
CA ASP A 396 -1.10 -6.34 -17.01
C ASP A 396 -0.78 -5.11 -16.15
N ALA A 397 -1.36 -5.00 -14.95
CA ALA A 397 -1.16 -3.86 -14.04
C ALA A 397 0.32 -3.63 -13.68
N THR A 398 1.19 -4.62 -13.88
CA THR A 398 2.64 -4.42 -13.76
C THR A 398 3.38 -4.70 -15.06
N ASP A 399 2.73 -5.26 -16.08
CA ASP A 399 3.38 -5.62 -17.34
C ASP A 399 3.55 -4.39 -18.26
N VAL A 400 4.76 -4.23 -18.83
CA VAL A 400 5.05 -3.13 -19.77
C VAL A 400 4.58 -3.49 -21.17
N ASN A 401 4.71 -4.76 -21.55
CA ASN A 401 4.40 -5.21 -22.90
C ASN A 401 2.93 -5.61 -23.04
N ARG A 402 2.18 -5.63 -21.93
CA ARG A 402 0.75 -5.96 -21.87
C ARG A 402 0.47 -7.33 -22.49
N HIS A 403 1.19 -8.35 -22.03
CA HIS A 403 1.12 -9.67 -22.63
C HIS A 403 -0.28 -10.29 -22.44
N PHE A 404 -1.00 -10.01 -21.35
CA PHE A 404 -2.36 -10.51 -21.19
C PHE A 404 -3.35 -9.80 -22.13
N GLU A 405 -3.20 -8.51 -22.41
CA GLU A 405 -4.05 -7.76 -23.34
C GLU A 405 -3.75 -8.12 -24.80
N LEU A 406 -2.47 -8.30 -25.16
CA LEU A 406 -2.05 -8.38 -26.57
C LEU A 406 -1.68 -9.80 -27.02
N GLU A 407 -0.96 -10.55 -26.19
CA GLU A 407 -0.37 -11.82 -26.60
C GLU A 407 -1.26 -13.02 -26.25
N VAL A 408 -1.89 -13.02 -25.07
CA VAL A 408 -2.81 -14.09 -24.64
C VAL A 408 -4.00 -14.29 -25.61
N PRO A 409 -4.71 -13.25 -26.09
CA PRO A 409 -5.77 -13.41 -27.10
C PRO A 409 -5.27 -13.95 -28.44
N ARG A 410 -4.05 -13.58 -28.82
CA ARG A 410 -3.42 -14.08 -30.04
C ARG A 410 -3.05 -15.55 -29.89
N ARG A 411 -2.50 -15.94 -28.73
CA ARG A 411 -2.12 -17.33 -28.42
C ARG A 411 -3.34 -18.22 -28.19
N SER A 412 -4.47 -17.71 -27.70
CA SER A 412 -5.69 -18.52 -27.52
C SER A 412 -6.32 -19.02 -28.84
N LEU A 413 -5.88 -18.52 -29.99
CA LEU A 413 -6.19 -19.11 -31.31
C LEU A 413 -5.49 -20.44 -31.55
N TYR A 414 -4.38 -20.72 -30.85
CA TYR A 414 -3.52 -21.87 -31.10
C TYR A 414 -3.43 -22.81 -29.90
N PHE A 415 -3.57 -22.29 -28.68
CA PHE A 415 -3.37 -23.03 -27.44
C PHE A 415 -4.69 -23.21 -26.68
N PRO A 416 -5.23 -24.45 -26.60
CA PRO A 416 -6.50 -24.71 -25.92
C PRO A 416 -6.53 -24.32 -24.44
N VAL A 417 -5.41 -24.48 -23.72
CA VAL A 417 -5.32 -24.14 -22.30
C VAL A 417 -5.59 -22.65 -22.05
N LEU A 418 -5.00 -21.77 -22.87
CA LEU A 418 -5.24 -20.33 -22.80
C LEU A 418 -6.64 -19.96 -23.28
N ARG A 419 -7.11 -20.63 -24.34
CA ARG A 419 -8.46 -20.43 -24.88
C ARG A 419 -9.53 -20.63 -23.82
N TYR A 420 -9.53 -21.79 -23.17
CA TYR A 420 -10.54 -22.12 -22.17
C TYR A 420 -10.38 -21.29 -20.90
N ALA A 421 -9.14 -20.97 -20.48
CA ALA A 421 -8.92 -20.07 -19.34
C ALA A 421 -9.52 -18.67 -19.58
N VAL A 422 -9.28 -18.08 -20.77
CA VAL A 422 -9.83 -16.78 -21.17
C VAL A 422 -11.37 -16.83 -21.20
N PHE A 423 -11.95 -17.89 -21.76
CA PHE A 423 -13.40 -18.03 -21.85
C PHE A 423 -14.05 -18.22 -20.48
N ALA A 424 -13.48 -19.06 -19.61
CA ALA A 424 -13.97 -19.27 -18.26
C ALA A 424 -14.00 -17.96 -17.46
N PHE A 425 -12.87 -17.25 -17.46
CA PHE A 425 -12.74 -15.97 -16.77
C PHE A 425 -13.71 -14.93 -17.33
N SER A 426 -13.75 -14.77 -18.65
CA SER A 426 -14.59 -13.78 -19.32
C SER A 426 -16.08 -14.05 -19.19
N SER A 427 -16.50 -15.32 -19.30
CA SER A 427 -17.90 -15.72 -19.12
C SER A 427 -18.34 -15.41 -17.69
N ARG A 428 -17.52 -15.74 -16.69
CA ARG A 428 -17.84 -15.42 -15.30
C ARG A 428 -17.97 -13.91 -15.08
N HIS A 429 -17.06 -13.11 -15.64
CA HIS A 429 -17.10 -11.66 -15.49
C HIS A 429 -18.35 -11.02 -16.10
N LEU A 430 -18.71 -11.40 -17.33
CA LEU A 430 -19.92 -10.88 -17.99
C LEU A 430 -21.20 -11.28 -17.26
N ASN A 431 -21.18 -12.41 -16.57
CA ASN A 431 -22.34 -12.97 -15.92
C ASN A 431 -22.38 -12.68 -14.41
N ARG A 432 -21.38 -12.06 -13.78
CA ARG A 432 -21.28 -11.92 -12.31
C ARG A 432 -22.56 -11.42 -11.58
N ASP A 433 -23.37 -10.61 -12.25
CA ASP A 433 -24.56 -9.95 -11.66
C ASP A 433 -25.86 -10.74 -11.88
N LYS A 434 -25.81 -11.90 -12.54
CA LYS A 434 -26.98 -12.77 -12.77
C LYS A 434 -27.04 -13.89 -11.71
N ALA A 435 -28.22 -14.44 -11.46
CA ALA A 435 -28.41 -15.49 -10.45
C ALA A 435 -28.07 -16.91 -10.93
N ASP A 436 -28.00 -17.15 -12.24
CA ASP A 436 -27.84 -18.47 -12.88
C ASP A 436 -26.55 -18.56 -13.71
N THR A 437 -25.40 -18.33 -13.06
CA THR A 437 -24.20 -17.79 -13.71
C THR A 437 -22.99 -18.69 -13.77
N SER A 438 -23.14 -19.91 -13.28
CA SER A 438 -22.02 -20.83 -13.17
C SER A 438 -21.89 -21.73 -14.38
N THR A 439 -22.91 -22.02 -15.18
CA THR A 439 -22.86 -23.13 -16.16
C THR A 439 -21.82 -22.94 -17.27
N GLU A 440 -21.93 -21.91 -18.11
CA GLU A 440 -20.98 -21.65 -19.22
C GLU A 440 -19.55 -21.44 -18.71
N ALA A 441 -19.41 -20.66 -17.63
CA ALA A 441 -18.11 -20.34 -17.06
C ALA A 441 -17.44 -21.58 -16.41
N LEU A 442 -18.22 -22.42 -15.73
CA LEU A 442 -17.77 -23.68 -15.12
C LEU A 442 -17.46 -24.74 -16.18
N GLU A 443 -18.21 -24.79 -17.28
CA GLU A 443 -17.90 -25.67 -18.41
C GLU A 443 -16.52 -25.35 -18.99
N TYR A 444 -16.27 -24.09 -19.32
CA TYR A 444 -14.95 -23.66 -19.79
C TYR A 444 -13.85 -23.86 -18.74
N TYR A 445 -14.15 -23.64 -17.46
CA TYR A 445 -13.21 -23.90 -16.36
C TYR A 445 -12.84 -25.39 -16.31
N ASN A 446 -13.81 -26.29 -16.38
CA ASN A 446 -13.60 -27.74 -16.38
C ASN A 446 -12.83 -28.21 -17.63
N TYR A 447 -13.16 -27.69 -18.82
CA TYR A 447 -12.38 -27.95 -20.02
C TYR A 447 -10.94 -27.47 -19.86
N CYS A 448 -10.74 -26.26 -19.32
CA CYS A 448 -9.40 -25.74 -19.05
C CYS A 448 -8.62 -26.63 -18.08
N LEU A 449 -9.25 -27.05 -16.97
CA LEU A 449 -8.61 -27.93 -15.99
C LEU A 449 -8.20 -29.27 -16.59
N SER A 450 -9.03 -29.89 -17.44
CA SER A 450 -8.67 -31.14 -18.09
C SER A 450 -7.42 -31.01 -18.97
N VAL A 451 -7.31 -29.91 -19.73
CA VAL A 451 -6.15 -29.63 -20.58
C VAL A 451 -4.93 -29.26 -19.74
N LEU A 452 -5.15 -28.56 -18.63
CA LEU A 452 -4.10 -28.14 -17.71
C LEU A 452 -3.45 -29.31 -16.97
N ILE A 453 -4.25 -30.24 -16.45
CA ILE A 453 -3.75 -31.45 -15.77
C ILE A 453 -2.86 -32.25 -16.72
N ASP A 454 -3.33 -32.47 -17.95
CA ASP A 454 -2.55 -33.17 -18.98
C ASP A 454 -1.25 -32.45 -19.34
N ALA A 455 -1.26 -31.12 -19.40
CA ALA A 455 -0.08 -30.32 -19.70
C ALA A 455 0.96 -30.36 -18.57
N VAL A 456 0.51 -30.31 -17.31
CA VAL A 456 1.39 -30.37 -16.13
C VAL A 456 1.94 -31.78 -15.91
N ASP A 457 1.15 -32.83 -16.11
CA ASP A 457 1.60 -34.22 -15.97
C ASP A 457 2.68 -34.60 -17.00
N LYS A 458 2.57 -34.06 -18.22
CA LYS A 458 3.56 -34.25 -19.29
C LYS A 458 4.78 -33.34 -19.17
N ALA A 459 4.72 -32.30 -18.33
CA ALA A 459 5.83 -31.38 -18.12
C ALA A 459 6.92 -32.06 -17.29
N SER A 460 7.99 -32.51 -17.93
CA SER A 460 9.18 -33.13 -17.30
C SER A 460 10.05 -32.11 -16.53
N GLY A 461 9.42 -31.29 -15.68
CA GLY A 461 10.03 -30.23 -14.89
C GLY A 461 10.05 -28.85 -15.55
N HIS A 462 9.63 -28.73 -16.82
CA HIS A 462 9.49 -27.46 -17.52
C HIS A 462 8.04 -27.23 -17.96
N ILE A 463 7.36 -26.29 -17.29
CA ILE A 463 6.02 -25.84 -17.64
C ILE A 463 6.14 -24.69 -18.65
N ASP A 464 5.40 -24.76 -19.75
CA ASP A 464 5.41 -23.72 -20.78
C ASP A 464 4.73 -22.42 -20.31
N GLU A 465 5.03 -21.32 -21.01
CA GLU A 465 4.52 -19.99 -20.65
C GLU A 465 2.99 -19.91 -20.75
N GLU A 466 2.42 -20.61 -21.74
CA GLU A 466 0.98 -20.69 -21.97
C GLU A 466 0.25 -21.34 -20.81
N THR A 467 0.80 -22.43 -20.27
CA THR A 467 0.24 -23.10 -19.09
C THR A 467 0.36 -22.22 -17.86
N LEU A 468 1.51 -21.57 -17.64
CA LEU A 468 1.69 -20.64 -16.52
C LEU A 468 0.71 -19.45 -16.59
N ALA A 469 0.53 -18.88 -17.79
CA ALA A 469 -0.42 -17.80 -18.01
C ALA A 469 -1.88 -18.26 -17.82
N ALA A 470 -2.23 -19.47 -18.26
CA ALA A 470 -3.55 -20.05 -18.01
C ALA A 470 -3.80 -20.25 -16.50
N ILE A 471 -2.83 -20.78 -15.75
CA ILE A 471 -2.91 -20.91 -14.28
C ILE A 471 -3.16 -19.54 -13.63
N ALA A 472 -2.43 -18.51 -14.06
CA ALA A 472 -2.62 -17.15 -13.55
C ALA A 472 -4.02 -16.59 -13.84
N ILE A 473 -4.61 -16.90 -15.01
CA ILE A 473 -5.98 -16.50 -15.37
C ILE A 473 -7.00 -17.28 -14.54
N LEU A 474 -6.84 -18.60 -14.38
CA LEU A 474 -7.73 -19.42 -13.57
C LEU A 474 -7.70 -19.00 -12.09
N ARG A 475 -6.54 -18.58 -11.60
CA ARG A 475 -6.43 -18.02 -10.25
C ARG A 475 -7.31 -16.78 -10.07
N GLN A 476 -7.33 -15.88 -11.05
CA GLN A 476 -8.20 -14.70 -11.02
C GLN A 476 -9.68 -15.07 -11.18
N TYR A 477 -9.99 -16.13 -11.93
CA TYR A 477 -11.35 -16.67 -12.01
C TYR A 477 -11.87 -17.15 -10.65
N GLU A 478 -11.02 -17.79 -9.85
CA GLU A 478 -11.36 -18.28 -8.51
C GLU A 478 -11.51 -17.13 -7.50
N GLU A 479 -10.70 -16.09 -7.62
CA GLU A 479 -10.74 -14.91 -6.72
C GLU A 479 -11.91 -13.95 -7.02
N MET A 480 -12.70 -14.22 -8.06
CA MET A 480 -13.85 -13.40 -8.44
C MET A 480 -15.17 -13.80 -7.72
N ASP A 481 -15.13 -14.88 -6.91
CA ASP A 481 -16.18 -15.26 -5.94
C ASP A 481 -15.87 -14.62 -4.57
#